data_AF-A0AAW8CUV9-F1
#
_entry.id   AF-A0AAW8CUV9-F1
#
_cell.length_a   1.000
_cell.length_b   1.000
_cell.length_c   1.000
_cell.angle_alpha   90.00
_cell.angle_beta   90.00
_cell.angle_gamma   90.00
#
_symmetry.space_group_name_H-M   'P 1'
#
loop_
_entity.id
_entity.type
_entity.pdbx_description
1 polymer ?
#
loop_
_entity_poly.entity_id
_entity_poly.type
_entity_poly.pdbx_seq_one_letter_code
_entity_poly.pdbx_strand_id
1 'polypeptide(L)'
;MQTLEISSERRARLLADSLLAINSRNQEILHGLTHEESQFLIDFDDDTPNDATTLERRCELALRHEQARLRIAVADDEGSADEEYRPRVETRF
;
A
#
# COMPACT_ATOMS: atom_id res chain seq x y z
N MET A 1 4.73 -17.32 0.97
CA MET A 1 4.76 -15.85 0.88
C MET A 1 5.31 -15.52 -0.49
N GLN A 2 4.55 -14.83 -1.33
CA GLN A 2 4.98 -14.43 -2.68
C GLN A 2 5.42 -12.97 -2.63
N THR A 3 6.64 -12.67 -3.06
CA THR A 3 7.21 -11.31 -2.99
C THR A 3 7.34 -10.69 -4.36
N LEU A 4 7.37 -9.36 -4.43
CA LEU A 4 7.66 -8.65 -5.67
C LEU A 4 9.11 -8.91 -6.09
N GLU A 5 9.33 -9.02 -7.40
CA GLU A 5 10.66 -9.18 -7.98
C GLU A 5 11.33 -7.80 -8.08
N ILE A 6 11.89 -7.34 -6.96
CA ILE A 6 12.64 -6.09 -6.83
C ILE A 6 13.98 -6.28 -6.15
N SER A 7 14.91 -5.36 -6.43
CA SER A 7 16.16 -5.27 -5.67
C SER A 7 15.90 -5.01 -4.18
N SER A 8 16.80 -5.50 -3.33
CA SER A 8 16.72 -5.31 -1.88
C SER A 8 16.76 -3.83 -1.48
N GLU A 9 17.52 -3.01 -2.20
CA GLU A 9 17.57 -1.57 -2.00
C GLU A 9 16.23 -0.90 -2.31
N ARG A 10 15.61 -1.27 -3.45
CA ARG A 10 14.29 -0.73 -3.83
C ARG A 10 13.22 -1.18 -2.84
N ARG A 11 13.25 -2.44 -2.39
CA ARG A 11 12.37 -2.93 -1.33
C ARG A 11 12.53 -2.12 -0.04
N ALA A 12 13.76 -1.87 0.40
CA ALA A 12 14.02 -1.11 1.62
C ALA A 12 13.46 0.31 1.56
N ARG A 13 13.56 0.98 0.39
CA ARG A 13 12.97 2.30 0.15
C ARG A 13 11.43 2.25 0.23
N LEU A 14 10.81 1.31 -0.48
CA LEU A 14 9.35 1.16 -0.46
C LEU A 14 8.80 0.81 0.94
N LEU A 15 9.55 0.04 1.73
CA LEU A 15 9.20 -0.23 3.14
C LEU A 15 9.35 1.01 4.01
N ALA A 16 10.43 1.79 3.83
CA ALA A 16 10.65 3.03 4.57
C ALA A 16 9.52 4.04 4.32
N ASP A 17 9.02 4.08 3.09
CA ASP A 17 7.90 4.94 2.68
C ASP A 17 6.51 4.32 2.97
N SER A 18 6.46 3.15 3.62
CA SER A 18 5.21 2.43 3.94
C SER A 18 4.31 2.18 2.72
N LEU A 19 4.92 1.82 1.58
CA LEU A 19 4.23 1.62 0.31
C LEU A 19 3.86 0.14 0.06
N LEU A 20 4.47 -0.78 0.80
CA LEU A 20 4.26 -2.22 0.66
C LEU A 20 3.33 -2.77 1.73
N ALA A 21 2.49 -3.72 1.33
CA ALA A 21 1.60 -4.47 2.20
C ALA A 21 1.64 -5.97 1.88
N ILE A 22 1.19 -6.78 2.84
CA ILE A 22 0.91 -8.20 2.64
C ILE A 22 -0.61 -8.39 2.54
N ASN A 23 -1.08 -8.90 1.40
CA ASN A 23 -2.51 -9.13 1.20
C ASN A 23 -3.00 -10.42 1.92
N SER A 24 -4.32 -10.68 1.86
CA SER A 24 -4.94 -11.86 2.47
C SER A 24 -4.48 -13.21 1.89
N ARG A 25 -3.80 -13.19 0.73
CA ARG A 25 -3.19 -14.36 0.08
C ARG A 25 -1.71 -14.51 0.40
N ASN A 26 -1.18 -13.74 1.37
CA ASN A 26 0.22 -13.74 1.76
C ASN A 26 1.17 -13.34 0.60
N GLN A 27 0.74 -12.36 -0.19
CA GLN A 27 1.49 -11.78 -1.30
C GLN A 27 1.89 -10.34 -0.96
N GLU A 28 3.14 -9.98 -1.24
CA GLU A 28 3.65 -8.61 -1.22
C GLU A 28 3.03 -7.83 -2.37
N ILE A 29 2.41 -6.70 -2.05
CA ILE A 29 1.72 -5.81 -2.97
C ILE A 29 2.01 -4.36 -2.63
N LEU A 30 1.84 -3.47 -3.62
CA LEU A 30 1.63 -2.06 -3.37
C LEU A 30 0.20 -1.82 -2.88
N HIS A 31 0.00 -0.87 -1.98
CA HIS A 31 -1.34 -0.55 -1.46
C HIS A 31 -2.36 -0.33 -2.58
N GLY A 32 -3.54 -0.93 -2.44
CA GLY A 32 -4.65 -0.78 -3.40
C GLY A 32 -4.51 -1.56 -4.70
N LEU A 33 -3.43 -2.32 -4.88
CA LEU A 33 -3.16 -3.09 -6.09
C LEU A 33 -3.13 -4.60 -5.82
N THR A 34 -3.33 -5.37 -6.88
CA THR A 34 -3.06 -6.81 -6.87
C THR A 34 -1.56 -7.08 -6.98
N HIS A 35 -1.15 -8.32 -6.74
CA HIS A 35 0.26 -8.72 -6.91
C HIS A 35 0.74 -8.51 -8.35
N GLU A 36 -0.06 -8.90 -9.33
CA GLU A 36 0.25 -8.72 -10.76
C GLU A 36 0.39 -7.25 -11.16
N GLU A 37 -0.51 -6.39 -10.68
CA GLU A 37 -0.44 -4.94 -10.92
C GLU A 37 0.74 -4.28 -10.22
N SER A 38 1.07 -4.75 -9.02
CA SER A 38 2.23 -4.28 -8.28
C SER A 38 3.52 -4.65 -9.02
N GLN A 39 3.61 -5.89 -9.49
CA GLN A 39 4.75 -6.36 -10.29
C GLN A 39 4.87 -5.56 -11.59
N PHE A 40 3.76 -5.30 -12.28
CA PHE A 40 3.76 -4.47 -13.49
C PHE A 40 4.32 -3.06 -13.23
N LEU A 41 3.92 -2.38 -12.15
CA LEU A 41 4.46 -1.05 -11.83
C LEU A 41 5.94 -1.09 -11.49
N ILE A 42 6.37 -2.15 -10.81
CA ILE A 42 7.77 -2.38 -10.50
C ILE A 42 8.60 -2.51 -11.78
N ASP A 43 8.19 -3.43 -12.66
CA ASP A 43 8.92 -3.75 -13.90
C ASP A 43 8.97 -2.54 -14.83
N PHE A 44 7.87 -1.77 -14.89
CA PHE A 44 7.78 -0.59 -15.72
C PHE A 44 8.77 0.52 -15.33
N ASP A 45 9.14 0.66 -14.05
CA ASP A 45 10.15 1.66 -13.65
C ASP A 45 11.58 1.22 -14.01
N ASP A 46 11.81 -0.08 -14.17
CA ASP A 46 13.11 -0.64 -14.55
C ASP A 46 13.28 -0.66 -16.09
N ASP A 47 12.19 -0.74 -16.85
CA ASP A 47 12.18 -0.70 -18.32
C ASP A 47 11.78 0.67 -18.89
N THR A 48 12.38 1.08 -20.02
CA THR A 48 11.87 2.23 -20.79
C THR A 48 10.64 1.85 -21.61
N PRO A 49 9.44 2.37 -21.30
CA PRO A 49 8.22 2.05 -22.04
C PRO A 49 8.24 2.66 -23.43
N ASN A 50 7.90 1.88 -24.46
CA ASN A 50 7.83 2.33 -25.84
C ASN A 50 6.38 2.41 -26.38
N ASP A 51 5.38 2.10 -25.54
CA ASP A 51 3.98 2.02 -25.96
C ASP A 51 3.03 2.89 -25.11
N ALA A 52 2.13 3.60 -25.79
CA ALA A 52 1.17 4.52 -25.18
C ALA A 52 0.17 3.79 -24.28
N THR A 53 -0.22 2.55 -24.62
CA THR A 53 -1.19 1.79 -23.80
C THR A 53 -0.57 1.35 -22.48
N THR A 54 0.72 1.02 -22.48
CA THR A 54 1.45 0.68 -21.25
C THR A 54 1.61 1.88 -20.32
N LEU A 55 1.83 3.07 -20.89
CA LEU A 55 1.88 4.33 -20.14
C LEU A 55 0.53 4.67 -19.50
N GLU A 56 -0.57 4.54 -20.24
CA GLU A 56 -1.92 4.78 -19.72
C GLU A 56 -2.23 3.84 -18.54
N ARG A 57 -1.95 2.55 -18.70
CA ARG A 57 -2.11 1.56 -17.64
C ARG A 57 -1.25 1.87 -16.41
N ARG A 58 0.00 2.30 -16.61
CA ARG A 58 0.88 2.73 -15.51
C ARG A 58 0.29 3.91 -14.76
N CYS A 59 -0.21 4.94 -15.46
CA CYS A 59 -0.84 6.10 -14.86
C CYS A 59 -2.07 5.72 -14.03
N GLU A 60 -2.93 4.83 -14.55
CA GLU A 60 -4.12 4.37 -13.82
C GLU A 60 -3.73 3.64 -12.52
N LEU A 61 -2.76 2.74 -12.60
CA LEU A 61 -2.29 1.98 -11.43
C LEU A 61 -1.63 2.87 -10.39
N ALA A 62 -0.82 3.85 -10.81
CA ALA A 62 -0.22 4.82 -9.91
C ALA A 62 -1.28 5.65 -9.17
N LEU A 63 -2.35 6.07 -9.86
CA LEU A 63 -3.45 6.80 -9.24
C LEU A 63 -4.23 5.95 -8.24
N ARG A 64 -4.49 4.68 -8.56
CA ARG A 64 -5.16 3.75 -7.61
C ARG A 64 -4.31 3.51 -6.38
N HIS A 65 -3.00 3.35 -6.55
CA HIS A 65 -2.06 3.20 -5.44
C HIS A 65 -2.04 4.45 -4.54
N GLU A 66 -1.94 5.63 -5.13
CA GLU A 66 -1.97 6.90 -4.40
C GLU A 66 -3.29 7.08 -3.63
N GLN A 67 -4.43 6.79 -4.26
CA GLN A 67 -5.73 6.87 -3.62
C GLN A 67 -5.84 5.92 -2.43
N ALA A 68 -5.30 4.71 -2.54
CA ALA A 68 -5.28 3.76 -1.43
C ALA A 68 -4.39 4.26 -0.29
N ARG A 69 -3.23 4.85 -0.60
CA ARG A 69 -2.33 5.43 0.40
C ARG A 69 -2.99 6.58 1.16
N LEU A 70 -3.68 7.48 0.45
CA LEU A 70 -4.43 8.58 1.06
C LEU A 70 -5.57 8.08 1.95
N ARG A 71 -6.30 7.04 1.54
CA ARG A 71 -7.35 6.44 2.38
C ARG A 71 -6.80 5.87 3.69
N ILE A 72 -5.61 5.26 3.65
CA ILE A 72 -4.95 4.73 4.84
C ILE A 72 -4.53 5.87 5.76
N ALA A 73 -3.94 6.95 5.22
CA ALA A 73 -3.57 8.12 6.00
C ALA A 73 -4.79 8.78 6.68
N VAL A 74 -5.91 8.92 5.95
CA VAL A 74 -7.16 9.46 6.52
C VAL A 74 -7.73 8.56 7.61
N ALA A 75 -7.71 7.24 7.39
CA ALA A 75 -8.18 6.29 8.40
C ALA A 75 -7.33 6.31 9.69
N ASP A 76 -6.04 6.63 9.59
CA ASP A 76 -5.14 6.79 10.75
C ASP A 76 -5.49 8.06 11.56
N ASP A 77 -5.81 9.17 10.87
CA ASP A 77 -6.20 10.42 11.51
C ASP A 77 -7.59 10.37 12.19
N GLU A 78 -8.56 9.65 11.60
CA GLU A 78 -9.92 9.53 12.16
C GLU A 78 -9.99 8.63 13.41
N GLY A 79 -9.02 7.75 13.63
CA GLY A 79 -8.93 6.87 14.81
C GLY A 79 -8.53 7.57 16.11
N SER A 80 -8.11 8.84 16.05
CA SER A 80 -7.63 9.61 17.21
C SER A 80 -8.72 10.42 17.92
N ALA A 81 -9.97 10.40 17.42
CA ALA A 81 -11.06 11.24 17.92
C ALA A 81 -12.17 10.50 18.72
N ASP A 82 -12.04 9.19 18.97
CA ASP A 82 -13.04 8.40 19.70
C ASP A 82 -12.50 7.73 20.98
N GLU A 83 -11.61 8.42 21.72
CA GLU A 83 -11.45 8.15 23.14
C GLU A 83 -12.66 8.70 23.92
N GLU A 84 -13.83 8.10 23.68
CA GLU A 84 -14.98 8.26 24.56
C GLU A 84 -14.61 7.65 25.93
N TYR A 85 -14.18 8.53 26.84
CA TYR A 85 -14.02 8.30 28.27
C TYR A 85 -15.15 7.41 28.81
N ARG A 86 -14.93 6.10 28.93
CA ARG A 86 -15.72 5.23 29.80
C ARG A 86 -15.00 5.13 31.15
N PRO A 87 -15.46 5.84 32.20
CA PRO A 87 -14.96 5.57 33.54
C PRO A 87 -15.32 4.12 33.89
N ARG A 88 -14.29 3.28 34.07
CA ARG A 88 -14.45 1.94 34.62
C ARG A 88 -15.03 2.09 36.03
N VAL A 89 -16.31 1.76 36.18
CA VAL A 89 -16.93 1.62 37.50
C VAL A 89 -16.26 0.43 38.19
N GLU A 90 -15.32 0.73 39.10
CA GLU A 90 -14.81 -0.22 40.07
C GLU A 90 -15.97 -0.69 40.94
N THR A 91 -16.46 -1.91 40.70
CA THR A 91 -17.35 -2.57 41.65
C THR A 91 -16.47 -3.36 42.62
N ARG A 92 -16.22 -2.79 43.80
CA ARG A 92 -15.64 -3.52 44.94
C ARG A 92 -16.72 -4.42 45.55
N PHE A 93 -16.36 -5.68 45.79
CA PHE A 93 -17.08 -6.60 46.69
C PHE A 93 -16.77 -6.25 48.14
#